data_AF-A0A940L5X7-F1
#
_entry.id   AF-A0A940L5X7-F1
#
_cell.length_a   1.000
_cell.length_b   1.000
_cell.length_c   1.000
_cell.angle_alpha   90.00
_cell.angle_beta   90.00
_cell.angle_gamma   90.00
#
_symmetry.space_group_name_H-M   'P 1'
#
loop_
_entity.id
_entity.type
_entity.pdbx_description
1 polymer ?
#
loop_
_entity_poly.entity_id
_entity_poly.type
_entity_poly.pdbx_seq_one_letter_code
_entity_poly.pdbx_strand_id
1 'polypeptide(L)'
;SKFSPWLANGSLSPRLIYSEVKKYEGERAVNDSTYWMTFELLWRDYFKFHALKYGPFLFRLEGLSESAQRPLDERLQQELFKSWKSGNTGTDFIDANMKEINETGFMSNKGRQAVARYLTQTLRVDWRWGARYFEEMLIDYDAASNWGNWNYVASLTEHSNPSVDPEGDYIRHWLGSTHSGSPL
;
A
#
# COMPACT_ATOMS: atom_id res chain seq x y z
N SER A 1 -2.58 -14.87 0.54
CA SER A 1 -1.80 -15.59 1.56
C SER A 1 -1.88 -14.95 2.95
N LYS A 2 -1.91 -13.61 3.06
CA LYS A 2 -1.81 -12.88 4.34
C LYS A 2 -0.49 -13.13 5.10
N PHE A 3 0.54 -13.64 4.41
CA PHE A 3 1.83 -13.99 5.03
C PHE A 3 2.68 -12.80 5.47
N SER A 4 2.32 -11.59 5.09
CA SER A 4 3.16 -10.40 5.26
C SER A 4 3.58 -10.10 6.71
N PRO A 5 2.75 -10.26 7.77
CA PRO A 5 3.20 -9.97 9.14
C PRO A 5 4.31 -10.92 9.60
N TRP A 6 4.19 -12.21 9.25
CA TRP A 6 5.19 -13.22 9.58
C TRP A 6 6.45 -13.12 8.72
N LEU A 7 6.33 -12.65 7.48
CA LEU A 7 7.49 -12.36 6.61
C LEU A 7 8.26 -11.13 7.07
N ALA A 8 7.57 -10.09 7.56
CA ALA A 8 8.15 -8.83 7.99
C ALA A 8 9.01 -9.00 9.25
N ASN A 9 8.53 -9.79 10.22
CA ASN A 9 9.27 -10.07 11.46
C ASN A 9 10.18 -11.31 11.40
N GLY A 10 10.24 -12.01 10.25
CA GLY A 10 11.09 -13.18 10.06
C GLY A 10 10.57 -14.49 10.66
N SER A 11 9.35 -14.52 11.21
CA SER A 11 8.70 -15.76 11.68
C SER A 11 8.46 -16.78 10.56
N LEU A 12 8.34 -16.31 9.31
CA LEU A 12 8.21 -17.14 8.13
C LEU A 12 9.30 -16.80 7.10
N SER A 13 10.02 -17.82 6.62
CA SER A 13 11.06 -17.63 5.60
C SER A 13 10.46 -17.64 4.19
N PRO A 14 10.85 -16.71 3.28
CA PRO A 14 10.43 -16.77 1.88
C PRO A 14 10.91 -18.04 1.17
N ARG A 15 12.05 -18.61 1.59
CA ARG A 15 12.57 -19.89 1.05
C ARG A 15 11.66 -21.06 1.40
N LEU A 16 11.06 -21.06 2.60
CA LEU A 16 10.10 -22.06 3.02
C LEU A 16 8.80 -21.94 2.21
N ILE A 17 8.32 -20.71 1.98
CA ILE A 17 7.14 -20.51 1.12
C ILE A 17 7.41 -21.03 -0.29
N TYR A 18 8.58 -20.72 -0.87
CA TYR A 18 8.96 -21.20 -2.20
C TYR A 18 9.00 -22.74 -2.26
N SER A 19 9.61 -23.42 -1.27
CA SER A 19 9.62 -24.89 -1.26
C SER A 19 8.22 -25.48 -1.15
N GLU A 20 7.34 -24.88 -0.33
CA GLU A 20 5.95 -25.32 -0.22
C GLU A 20 5.14 -25.07 -1.50
N VAL A 21 5.41 -23.98 -2.23
CA VAL A 21 4.81 -23.76 -3.55
C VAL A 21 5.27 -24.84 -4.53
N LYS A 22 6.57 -25.16 -4.56
CA LYS A 22 7.10 -26.22 -5.45
C LYS A 22 6.55 -27.59 -5.13
N LYS A 23 6.36 -27.89 -3.85
CA LYS A 23 5.70 -29.11 -3.40
C LYS A 23 4.23 -29.15 -3.85
N TYR A 24 3.48 -28.07 -3.63
CA TYR A 24 2.09 -27.95 -4.08
C TYR A 24 1.97 -28.15 -5.60
N GLU A 25 2.89 -27.57 -6.37
CA GLU A 25 2.95 -27.70 -7.83
C GLU A 25 3.19 -29.15 -8.28
N GLY A 26 4.00 -29.92 -7.55
CA GLY A 26 4.23 -31.34 -7.83
C GLY A 26 3.09 -32.27 -7.40
N GLU A 27 2.32 -31.89 -6.38
CA GLU A 27 1.25 -32.73 -5.81
C GLU A 27 -0.14 -32.39 -6.33
N ARG A 28 -0.36 -31.18 -6.83
CA ARG A 28 -1.70 -30.67 -7.17
C ARG A 28 -1.77 -30.05 -8.56
N ALA A 29 -1.26 -28.83 -8.71
CA ALA A 29 -1.39 -28.09 -9.97
C ALA A 29 -0.36 -26.97 -10.09
N VAL A 30 0.05 -26.72 -11.34
CA VAL A 30 0.84 -25.56 -11.75
C VAL A 30 -0.07 -24.62 -12.53
N ASN A 31 -0.11 -23.35 -12.15
CA ASN A 31 -0.87 -22.33 -12.88
C ASN A 31 -0.36 -20.92 -12.55
N ASP A 32 -0.97 -19.91 -13.16
CA ASP A 32 -0.59 -18.52 -12.94
C ASP A 32 -0.67 -18.08 -11.48
N SER A 33 -1.55 -18.68 -10.67
CA SER A 33 -1.67 -18.35 -9.24
C SER A 33 -0.47 -18.87 -8.43
N THR A 34 0.06 -20.06 -8.75
CA THR A 34 1.26 -20.58 -8.09
C THR A 34 2.49 -19.76 -8.47
N TYR A 35 2.59 -19.36 -9.74
CA TYR A 35 3.60 -18.41 -10.20
C TYR A 35 3.49 -17.05 -9.48
N TRP A 36 2.30 -16.45 -9.43
CA TRP A 36 2.09 -15.14 -8.81
C TRP A 36 2.50 -15.12 -7.32
N MET A 37 2.32 -16.21 -6.59
CA MET A 37 2.83 -16.31 -5.21
C MET A 37 4.35 -16.09 -5.15
N THR A 38 5.10 -16.73 -6.05
CA THR A 38 6.56 -16.57 -6.11
C THR A 38 6.97 -15.21 -6.65
N PHE A 39 6.22 -14.65 -7.60
CA PHE A 39 6.47 -13.34 -8.17
C PHE A 39 6.32 -12.21 -7.12
N GLU A 40 5.31 -12.28 -6.25
CA GLU A 40 5.16 -11.32 -5.15
C GLU A 40 6.31 -11.40 -4.13
N LEU A 41 6.90 -12.59 -3.91
CA LEU A 41 8.12 -12.71 -3.11
C LEU A 41 9.33 -12.05 -3.79
N LEU A 42 9.41 -12.07 -5.12
CA LEU A 42 10.47 -11.36 -5.85
C LEU A 42 10.33 -9.84 -5.70
N TRP A 43 9.11 -9.30 -5.65
CA TRP A 43 8.89 -7.88 -5.33
C TRP A 43 9.40 -7.51 -3.94
N ARG A 44 9.18 -8.37 -2.93
CA ARG A 44 9.76 -8.18 -1.60
C ARG A 44 11.28 -8.10 -1.67
N ASP A 45 11.93 -9.04 -2.35
CA ASP A 45 13.38 -9.07 -2.47
C ASP A 45 13.92 -7.88 -3.29
N TYR A 46 13.23 -7.49 -4.36
CA TYR A 46 13.53 -6.28 -5.13
C TYR A 46 13.61 -5.06 -4.22
N PHE A 47 12.60 -4.82 -3.38
CA PHE A 47 12.60 -3.67 -2.48
C PHE A 47 13.70 -3.77 -1.41
N LYS A 48 14.05 -4.97 -0.92
CA LYS A 48 15.19 -5.16 -0.02
C LYS A 48 16.50 -4.75 -0.67
N PHE A 49 16.79 -5.22 -1.88
CA PHE A 49 18.00 -4.85 -2.61
C PHE A 49 17.99 -3.38 -3.03
N HIS A 50 16.82 -2.84 -3.37
CA HIS A 50 16.62 -1.44 -3.68
C HIS A 50 16.98 -0.55 -2.48
N ALA A 51 16.48 -0.88 -1.28
CA ALA A 51 16.84 -0.19 -0.05
C ALA A 51 18.34 -0.28 0.27
N LEU A 52 18.97 -1.44 0.02
CA LEU A 52 20.43 -1.58 0.16
C LEU A 52 21.22 -0.71 -0.81
N LYS A 53 20.77 -0.60 -2.07
CA LYS A 53 21.44 0.19 -3.11
C LYS A 53 21.36 1.69 -2.83
N TYR A 54 20.19 2.19 -2.45
CA TYR A 54 19.95 3.63 -2.31
C TYR A 54 20.07 4.13 -0.86
N GLY A 55 20.02 3.24 0.13
CA GLY A 55 20.22 3.58 1.54
C GLY A 55 19.37 4.78 1.99
N PRO A 56 19.98 5.79 2.64
CA PRO A 56 19.25 6.97 3.14
C PRO A 56 18.50 7.78 2.07
N PHE A 57 18.87 7.67 0.80
CA PHE A 57 18.19 8.40 -0.28
C PHE A 57 16.73 7.95 -0.45
N LEU A 58 16.40 6.71 -0.05
CA LEU A 58 15.03 6.17 -0.12
C LEU A 58 14.02 6.99 0.70
N PHE A 59 14.47 7.72 1.74
CA PHE A 59 13.62 8.43 2.69
C PHE A 59 13.50 9.95 2.41
N ARG A 60 14.18 10.45 1.37
CA ARG A 60 14.19 11.88 1.03
C ARG A 60 12.92 12.30 0.30
N LEU A 61 12.55 13.58 0.37
CA LEU A 61 11.32 14.10 -0.24
C LEU A 61 11.30 13.87 -1.76
N GLU A 62 12.42 14.16 -2.39
CA GLU A 62 12.66 13.99 -3.82
C GLU A 62 12.58 12.51 -4.22
N GLY A 63 12.72 11.60 -3.26
CA GLY A 63 12.77 10.18 -3.52
C GLY A 63 13.88 9.85 -4.53
N LEU A 64 13.54 9.02 -5.52
CA LEU A 64 14.40 8.72 -6.66
C LEU A 64 13.97 9.40 -7.96
N SER A 65 12.95 10.27 -7.91
CA SER A 65 12.39 10.91 -9.10
C SER A 65 12.58 12.42 -9.07
N GLU A 66 13.19 12.96 -10.12
CA GLU A 66 13.33 14.41 -10.32
C GLU A 66 11.98 15.11 -10.56
N SER A 67 10.92 14.34 -10.86
CA SER A 67 9.57 14.85 -11.12
C SER A 67 8.69 14.99 -9.88
N ALA A 68 9.25 14.83 -8.67
CA ALA A 68 8.48 14.96 -7.42
C ALA A 68 7.78 16.33 -7.36
N GLN A 69 6.45 16.31 -7.38
CA GLN A 69 5.67 17.55 -7.29
C GLN A 69 5.95 18.23 -5.95
N ARG A 70 6.11 19.56 -5.98
CA ARG A 70 6.22 20.32 -4.73
C ARG A 70 4.92 20.17 -3.93
N PRO A 71 5.02 19.84 -2.63
CA PRO A 71 3.86 19.79 -1.76
C PRO A 71 3.13 21.14 -1.70
N LEU A 72 1.84 21.10 -1.36
CA LEU A 72 1.05 22.32 -1.11
C LEU A 72 1.56 23.09 0.12
N ASP A 73 0.93 24.22 0.43
CA ASP A 73 1.17 24.92 1.69
C ASP A 73 1.02 23.97 2.90
N GLU A 74 1.90 24.09 3.88
CA GLU A 74 2.00 23.14 4.99
C GLU A 74 0.70 23.04 5.79
N ARG A 75 0.02 24.16 6.03
CA ARG A 75 -1.23 24.16 6.78
C ARG A 75 -2.31 23.37 6.06
N LEU A 76 -2.44 23.59 4.74
CA LEU A 76 -3.39 22.86 3.93
C LEU A 76 -3.07 21.37 3.90
N GLN A 77 -1.78 21.01 3.80
CA GLN A 77 -1.38 19.61 3.88
C GLN A 77 -1.76 18.95 5.21
N GLN A 78 -1.60 19.65 6.34
CA GLN A 78 -2.00 19.12 7.66
C GLN A 78 -3.50 18.81 7.73
N GLU A 79 -4.34 19.70 7.20
CA GLU A 79 -5.79 19.51 7.16
C GLU A 79 -6.18 18.33 6.25
N LEU A 80 -5.62 18.26 5.03
CA LEU A 80 -5.87 17.17 4.07
C LEU A 80 -5.32 15.82 4.56
N PHE A 81 -4.16 15.81 5.19
CA PHE A 81 -3.59 14.60 5.76
C PHE A 81 -4.42 14.09 6.93
N LYS A 82 -4.97 14.97 7.77
CA LYS A 82 -5.85 14.58 8.88
C LYS A 82 -7.14 13.92 8.39
N SER A 83 -7.77 14.45 7.33
CA SER A 83 -8.96 13.81 6.75
C SER A 83 -8.62 12.45 6.15
N TRP A 84 -7.50 12.32 5.43
CA TRP A 84 -6.99 11.05 4.92
C TRP A 84 -6.69 10.04 6.03
N LYS A 85 -5.90 10.43 7.05
CA LYS A 85 -5.52 9.60 8.21
C LYS A 85 -6.76 9.02 8.92
N SER A 86 -7.82 9.82 9.04
CA SER A 86 -9.05 9.44 9.73
C SER A 86 -10.10 8.72 8.86
N GLY A 87 -9.87 8.58 7.56
CA GLY A 87 -10.85 8.01 6.63
C GLY A 87 -12.11 8.87 6.50
N ASN A 88 -11.94 10.19 6.37
CA ASN A 88 -13.01 11.18 6.17
C ASN A 88 -12.68 12.12 4.99
N THR A 89 -12.17 11.56 3.90
CA THR A 89 -11.84 12.28 2.66
C THR A 89 -13.08 12.60 1.83
N GLY A 90 -14.20 11.91 2.08
CA GLY A 90 -15.40 11.97 1.26
C GLY A 90 -15.31 11.10 0.01
N THR A 91 -14.27 10.25 -0.08
CA THR A 91 -14.12 9.24 -1.14
C THR A 91 -14.25 7.86 -0.52
N ASP A 92 -15.42 7.23 -0.67
CA ASP A 92 -15.81 6.02 0.06
C ASP A 92 -14.77 4.89 0.01
N PHE A 93 -14.18 4.61 -1.15
CA PHE A 93 -13.16 3.56 -1.26
C PHE A 93 -11.88 3.89 -0.48
N ILE A 94 -11.47 5.16 -0.46
CA ILE A 94 -10.30 5.62 0.31
C ILE A 94 -10.63 5.56 1.80
N ASP A 95 -11.80 6.07 2.18
CA ASP A 95 -12.24 6.12 3.57
C ASP A 95 -12.39 4.72 4.18
N ALA A 96 -12.94 3.77 3.43
CA ALA A 96 -13.03 2.36 3.84
C ALA A 96 -11.65 1.73 4.10
N ASN A 97 -10.69 1.95 3.20
CA ASN A 97 -9.33 1.45 3.37
C ASN A 97 -8.62 2.11 4.56
N MET A 98 -8.78 3.42 4.72
CA MET A 98 -8.19 4.13 5.86
C MET A 98 -8.81 3.69 7.19
N LYS A 99 -10.09 3.31 7.23
CA LYS A 99 -10.69 2.67 8.41
C LYS A 99 -10.17 1.25 8.64
N GLU A 100 -10.00 0.44 7.60
CA GLU A 100 -9.43 -0.91 7.71
C GLU A 100 -8.07 -0.90 8.42
N ILE A 101 -7.13 -0.04 7.98
CA ILE A 101 -5.80 0.04 8.60
C ILE A 101 -5.85 0.59 10.02
N ASN A 102 -6.77 1.50 10.32
CA ASN A 102 -6.94 2.10 11.65
C ASN A 102 -7.43 1.07 12.67
N GLU A 103 -8.33 0.19 12.27
CA GLU A 103 -8.96 -0.78 13.16
C GLU A 103 -8.20 -2.11 13.25
N THR A 104 -7.47 -2.48 12.19
CA THR A 104 -6.86 -3.83 12.09
C THR A 104 -5.35 -3.83 11.97
N GLY A 105 -4.73 -2.69 11.65
CA GLY A 105 -3.32 -2.61 11.28
C GLY A 105 -2.98 -3.31 9.96
N PHE A 106 -3.97 -3.73 9.17
CA PHE A 106 -3.78 -4.34 7.86
C PHE A 106 -4.48 -3.55 6.76
N MET A 107 -4.01 -3.65 5.52
CA MET A 107 -4.72 -3.13 4.36
C MET A 107 -4.37 -3.98 3.14
N SER A 108 -5.35 -4.29 2.29
CA SER A 108 -5.10 -5.01 1.04
C SER A 108 -4.08 -4.30 0.14
N ASN A 109 -3.26 -5.03 -0.65
CA ASN A 109 -2.26 -4.41 -1.54
C ASN A 109 -2.89 -3.38 -2.49
N LYS A 110 -4.07 -3.70 -3.01
CA LYS A 110 -4.85 -2.79 -3.85
C LYS A 110 -5.26 -1.53 -3.10
N GLY A 111 -5.74 -1.69 -1.86
CA GLY A 111 -6.02 -0.60 -0.94
C GLY A 111 -4.82 0.32 -0.72
N ARG A 112 -3.67 -0.26 -0.39
CA ARG A 112 -2.41 0.46 -0.16
C ARG A 112 -2.03 1.33 -1.36
N GLN A 113 -2.10 0.76 -2.57
CA GLN A 113 -1.85 1.51 -3.80
C GLN A 113 -2.86 2.65 -4.01
N ALA A 114 -4.14 2.40 -3.72
CA ALA A 114 -5.20 3.39 -3.89
C ALA A 114 -5.05 4.59 -2.96
N VAL A 115 -4.86 4.34 -1.66
CA VAL A 115 -4.73 5.42 -0.67
C VAL A 115 -3.42 6.18 -0.83
N ALA A 116 -2.35 5.51 -1.26
CA ALA A 116 -1.08 6.17 -1.57
C ALA A 116 -1.19 7.09 -2.78
N ARG A 117 -1.79 6.63 -3.89
CA ARG A 117 -2.05 7.48 -5.07
C ARG A 117 -2.95 8.66 -4.72
N TYR A 118 -4.01 8.42 -3.96
CA TYR A 118 -4.92 9.49 -3.55
C TYR A 118 -4.20 10.57 -2.74
N LEU A 119 -3.36 10.17 -1.77
CA LEU A 119 -2.60 11.11 -0.96
C LEU A 119 -1.63 11.95 -1.81
N THR A 120 -0.90 11.33 -2.73
CA THR A 120 0.18 11.99 -3.48
C THR A 120 -0.30 12.74 -4.72
N GLN A 121 -1.29 12.20 -5.44
CA GLN A 121 -1.75 12.75 -6.72
C GLN A 121 -3.01 13.60 -6.56
N THR A 122 -3.95 13.20 -5.71
CA THR A 122 -5.22 13.93 -5.50
C THR A 122 -5.06 15.02 -4.45
N LEU A 123 -4.58 14.65 -3.25
CA LEU A 123 -4.39 15.61 -2.15
C LEU A 123 -3.09 16.40 -2.26
N ARG A 124 -2.13 15.92 -3.06
CA ARG A 124 -0.80 16.53 -3.25
C ARG A 124 -0.07 16.80 -1.93
N VAL A 125 -0.26 15.88 -0.98
CA VAL A 125 0.44 15.86 0.31
C VAL A 125 1.78 15.15 0.14
N ASP A 126 2.77 15.60 0.91
CA ASP A 126 4.07 14.93 1.03
C ASP A 126 3.90 13.43 1.31
N TRP A 127 4.34 12.61 0.37
CA TRP A 127 4.19 11.16 0.40
C TRP A 127 4.83 10.52 1.65
N ARG A 128 5.83 11.17 2.25
CA ARG A 128 6.52 10.68 3.46
C ARG A 128 5.59 10.67 4.66
N TRP A 129 4.55 11.50 4.67
CA TRP A 129 3.56 11.51 5.75
C TRP A 129 2.72 10.24 5.72
N GLY A 130 2.31 9.80 4.52
CA GLY A 130 1.65 8.51 4.33
C GLY A 130 2.57 7.33 4.64
N ALA A 131 3.83 7.37 4.20
CA ALA A 131 4.81 6.33 4.50
C ALA A 131 5.05 6.15 6.00
N ARG A 132 5.17 7.26 6.74
CA ARG A 132 5.30 7.26 8.21
C ARG A 132 4.03 6.79 8.91
N TYR A 133 2.86 7.13 8.36
CA TYR A 133 1.63 6.63 8.94
C TYR A 133 1.49 5.12 8.78
N PHE A 134 1.88 4.60 7.63
CA PHE A 134 1.91 3.15 7.40
C PHE A 134 2.94 2.46 8.30
N GLU A 135 4.05 3.12 8.62
CA GLU A 135 5.00 2.64 9.63
C GLU A 135 4.40 2.59 11.04
N GLU A 136 3.57 3.56 11.40
CA GLU A 136 2.85 3.59 12.69
C GLU A 136 1.81 2.47 12.78
N MET A 137 1.11 2.18 11.69
CA MET A 137 -0.12 1.36 11.74
C MET A 137 0.04 -0.09 11.26
N LEU A 138 0.94 -0.37 10.31
CA LEU A 138 0.97 -1.68 9.66
C LEU A 138 1.52 -2.78 10.57
N ILE A 139 0.71 -3.80 10.83
CA ILE A 139 1.14 -5.04 11.49
C ILE A 139 2.20 -5.82 10.69
N ASP A 140 2.28 -5.54 9.38
CA ASP A 140 3.28 -6.10 8.47
C ASP A 140 4.31 -5.07 7.99
N TYR A 141 4.57 -4.04 8.80
CA TYR A 141 5.56 -3.03 8.44
C TYR A 141 6.93 -3.64 8.14
N ASP A 142 7.42 -3.33 6.94
CA ASP A 142 8.77 -3.62 6.49
C ASP A 142 9.33 -2.34 5.85
N ALA A 143 10.41 -1.79 6.39
CA ALA A 143 10.93 -0.50 5.94
C ALA A 143 11.23 -0.47 4.43
N ALA A 144 11.83 -1.54 3.90
CA ALA A 144 12.21 -1.59 2.49
C ALA A 144 10.98 -1.66 1.59
N SER A 145 10.02 -2.54 1.90
CA SER A 145 8.79 -2.68 1.12
C SER A 145 7.89 -1.46 1.27
N ASN A 146 7.70 -0.92 2.47
CA ASN A 146 6.85 0.24 2.71
C ASN A 146 7.39 1.47 1.97
N TRP A 147 8.60 1.91 2.31
CA TRP A 147 9.18 3.12 1.74
C TRP A 147 9.46 2.98 0.25
N GLY A 148 9.85 1.77 -0.21
CA GLY A 148 10.00 1.47 -1.63
C GLY A 148 8.71 1.61 -2.43
N ASN A 149 7.59 1.03 -1.94
CA ASN A 149 6.30 1.17 -2.61
C ASN A 149 5.80 2.61 -2.60
N TRP A 150 5.93 3.33 -1.48
CA TRP A 150 5.54 4.74 -1.40
C TRP A 150 6.34 5.62 -2.37
N ASN A 151 7.64 5.39 -2.48
CA ASN A 151 8.50 6.08 -3.44
C ASN A 151 8.07 5.80 -4.90
N TYR A 152 7.83 4.53 -5.21
CA TYR A 152 7.35 4.11 -6.53
C TYR A 152 6.02 4.78 -6.88
N VAL A 153 5.02 4.70 -6.00
CA VAL A 153 3.70 5.30 -6.22
C VAL A 153 3.78 6.82 -6.36
N ALA A 154 4.60 7.50 -5.55
CA ALA A 154 4.80 8.95 -5.63
C ALA A 154 5.45 9.40 -6.96
N SER A 155 6.18 8.50 -7.64
CA SER A 155 6.81 8.78 -8.93
C SER A 155 5.89 8.57 -10.15
N LEU A 156 4.72 7.95 -9.96
CA LEU A 156 3.77 7.71 -11.06
C LEU A 156 3.10 9.02 -11.50
N THR A 157 3.12 9.27 -12.81
CA THR A 157 2.49 10.44 -13.44
C THR A 157 1.10 10.14 -14.02
N GLU A 158 0.72 8.87 -14.11
CA GLU A 158 -0.57 8.46 -14.65
C GLU A 158 -1.66 8.55 -13.57
N HIS A 159 -2.75 9.25 -13.91
CA HIS A 159 -3.98 9.30 -13.12
C HIS A 159 -4.85 8.09 -13.46
N SER A 160 -4.76 7.04 -12.66
CA SER A 160 -5.71 5.92 -12.70
C SER A 160 -6.55 5.95 -11.43
N ASN A 161 -7.88 5.93 -11.58
CA ASN A 161 -8.80 5.77 -10.45
C ASN A 161 -8.87 4.28 -10.09
N PRO A 162 -8.30 3.84 -8.96
CA PRO A 162 -8.17 2.42 -8.66
C PRO A 162 -9.45 1.81 -8.05
N SER A 163 -10.58 2.53 -8.07
CA SER A 163 -11.80 2.10 -7.40
C SER A 163 -12.38 0.88 -8.12
N VAL A 164 -12.29 -0.28 -7.47
CA VAL A 164 -13.07 -1.45 -7.87
C VAL A 164 -13.49 -2.17 -6.60
N ASP A 165 -14.73 -1.87 -6.23
CA ASP A 165 -15.59 -2.62 -5.33
C ASP A 165 -16.97 -2.68 -6.04
N PRO A 166 -17.11 -3.52 -7.08
CA PRO A 166 -18.23 -3.40 -8.04
C PRO A 166 -19.59 -3.63 -7.38
N GLU A 167 -19.64 -4.48 -6.35
CA GLU A 167 -20.86 -4.76 -5.60
C GLU A 167 -21.01 -3.83 -4.37
N GLY A 168 -19.98 -3.07 -4.00
CA GLY A 168 -19.98 -2.17 -2.84
C GLY A 168 -19.89 -2.86 -1.48
N ASP A 169 -19.58 -4.17 -1.44
CA ASP A 169 -19.56 -4.95 -0.20
C ASP A 169 -18.46 -4.50 0.76
N TYR A 170 -17.27 -4.19 0.21
CA TYR A 170 -16.14 -3.74 1.00
C TYR A 170 -16.41 -2.36 1.62
N ILE A 171 -16.95 -1.44 0.84
CA ILE A 171 -17.35 -0.11 1.32
C ILE A 171 -18.43 -0.23 2.40
N ARG A 172 -19.47 -1.03 2.18
CA ARG A 172 -20.54 -1.25 3.18
C ARG A 172 -20.01 -1.85 4.47
N HIS A 173 -19.04 -2.75 4.40
CA HIS A 173 -18.44 -3.35 5.59
C HIS A 173 -17.78 -2.31 6.51
N TRP A 174 -17.02 -1.36 5.94
CA TRP A 174 -16.25 -0.38 6.71
C TRP A 174 -16.97 0.95 6.98
N LEU A 175 -17.88 1.36 6.10
CA LEU A 175 -18.59 2.64 6.22
C LEU A 175 -20.07 2.49 6.65
N GLY A 176 -20.59 1.27 6.61
CA GLY A 176 -22.00 0.99 6.86
C GLY A 176 -22.90 1.29 5.65
N SER A 177 -24.11 0.74 5.68
CA SER A 177 -25.07 0.74 4.57
C SER A 177 -25.61 2.12 4.15
N THR A 178 -25.34 3.18 4.91
CA THR A 178 -25.85 4.54 4.67
C THR A 178 -24.88 5.41 3.89
N HIS A 179 -23.63 4.99 3.69
CA HIS A 179 -22.66 5.64 2.82
C HIS A 179 -22.89 5.17 1.38
N SER A 180 -24.01 5.61 0.79
CA SER A 180 -24.21 5.55 -0.65
C SER A 180 -23.76 6.88 -1.25
N GLY A 181 -22.45 7.14 -1.24
CA GLY A 181 -21.87 8.19 -2.06
C GLY A 181 -21.95 7.77 -3.52
N SER A 182 -22.40 8.68 -4.39
CA SER A 182 -22.60 8.44 -5.83
C SER A 182 -21.37 7.78 -6.47
N PRO A 183 -21.54 6.81 -7.38
CA PRO A 183 -20.43 6.32 -8.18
C PRO A 183 -19.87 7.49 -9.00
N LEU A 184 -18.59 7.79 -8.84
CA LEU A 184 -17.82 8.64 -9.74
C LEU A 184 -17.00 7.74 -10.67
#